data_AF-Q12QU5-F1
#
_entry.id   AF-Q12QU5-F1
#
_cell.length_a   1.000
_cell.length_b   1.000
_cell.length_c   1.000
_cell.angle_alpha   90.00
_cell.angle_beta   90.00
_cell.angle_gamma   90.00
#
_symmetry.space_group_name_H-M   'P 1'
#
loop_
_entity.id
_entity.type
_entity.pdbx_description
1 polymer ?
#
loop_
_entity_poly.entity_id
_entity_poly.type
_entity_poly.pdbx_seq_one_letter_code
_entity_poly.pdbx_strand_id
1 'polypeptide(L)'
;MLNKAIEQDIQNYLHQLVAELAGQDAALIQDAKYDAESHFRAAVEEADTQTNPMPEIIEHYGSPVEVAQYYREMELTVNWALHGHKKPKSLNKSHPVFSILIDMSAYKALVYFLLSLPLAIAYMAWTVMLGFSSAAASIVLIGIPVFILFINSMHFFSLFEGRLIETFLGERMPRRPIYPQKQPTLLSLDAIKALFQNRRNWTSSLYLMLQLPLAIVYLVVIVVPALLAAVLFLSPIVDPIMHAINPSLDIDINWYWYPITAPLSALCLLLSLHCAKFIGKQQARYAKSMLVST
;
A
#
# COMPACT_ATOMS: atom_id res chain seq x y z
N MET A 1 4.38 -36.85 16.10
CA MET A 1 4.35 -36.04 17.35
C MET A 1 5.36 -34.90 17.28
N LEU A 2 6.59 -35.15 16.79
CA LEU A 2 7.64 -34.15 16.61
C LEU A 2 7.20 -32.91 15.81
N ASN A 3 6.58 -33.07 14.64
CA ASN A 3 6.09 -31.93 13.83
C ASN A 3 5.07 -31.04 14.55
N LYS A 4 4.28 -31.60 15.47
CA LYS A 4 3.30 -30.82 16.24
C LYS A 4 3.98 -30.02 17.34
N ALA A 5 5.02 -30.58 17.97
CA ALA A 5 5.83 -29.88 18.96
C ALA A 5 6.61 -28.71 18.31
N ILE A 6 7.25 -28.95 17.17
CA ILE A 6 7.95 -27.91 16.40
C ILE A 6 6.99 -26.76 16.03
N GLU A 7 5.80 -27.07 15.53
CA GLU A 7 4.82 -26.03 15.20
C GLU A 7 4.37 -25.25 16.45
N GLN A 8 4.19 -25.91 17.59
CA GLN A 8 3.88 -25.22 18.85
C GLN A 8 5.00 -24.29 19.30
N ASP A 9 6.25 -24.74 19.21
CA ASP A 9 7.41 -23.93 19.59
C ASP A 9 7.56 -22.68 18.72
N ILE A 10 7.39 -22.82 17.39
CA ILE A 10 7.37 -21.68 16.45
C ILE A 10 6.26 -20.70 16.84
N GLN A 11 5.02 -21.19 17.01
CA GLN A 11 3.90 -20.30 17.35
C GLN A 11 4.07 -19.63 18.71
N ASN A 12 4.64 -20.32 19.69
CA ASN A 12 4.95 -19.77 21.01
C ASN A 12 5.97 -18.62 20.92
N TYR A 13 7.06 -18.82 20.15
CA TYR A 13 8.06 -17.76 19.93
C TYR A 13 7.42 -16.56 19.24
N LEU A 14 6.67 -16.77 18.16
CA LEU A 14 6.02 -15.67 17.41
C LEU A 14 5.03 -14.91 18.30
N HIS A 15 4.30 -15.60 19.17
CA HIS A 15 3.39 -14.94 20.11
C HIS A 15 4.14 -14.07 21.13
N GLN A 16 5.28 -14.55 21.65
CA GLN A 16 6.14 -13.76 22.53
C GLN A 16 6.73 -12.55 21.81
N LEU A 17 7.24 -12.72 20.58
CA LEU A 17 7.77 -11.62 19.77
C LEU A 17 6.71 -10.54 19.49
N VAL A 18 5.48 -10.95 19.16
CA VAL A 18 4.36 -10.01 18.95
C VAL A 18 4.00 -9.28 20.25
N ALA A 19 4.00 -9.98 21.39
CA ALA A 19 3.76 -9.37 22.70
C ALA A 19 4.84 -8.34 23.06
N GLU A 20 6.11 -8.65 22.78
CA GLU A 20 7.21 -7.70 22.95
C GLU A 20 7.10 -6.50 22.00
N LEU A 21 6.62 -6.69 20.76
CA LEU A 21 6.42 -5.59 19.83
C LEU A 21 5.10 -4.83 20.02
N ALA A 22 4.34 -5.10 21.09
CA ALA A 22 3.08 -4.41 21.37
C ALA A 22 3.27 -2.89 21.44
N GLY A 23 2.38 -2.15 20.76
CA GLY A 23 2.43 -0.68 20.67
C GLY A 23 3.33 -0.13 19.56
N GLN A 24 4.07 -0.98 18.84
CA GLN A 24 4.76 -0.60 17.61
C GLN A 24 3.82 -0.57 16.40
N ASP A 25 4.30 -0.07 15.26
CA ASP A 25 3.54 -0.05 14.02
C ASP A 25 3.14 -1.47 13.59
N ALA A 26 1.86 -1.67 13.23
CA ALA A 26 1.36 -2.97 12.80
C ALA A 26 2.13 -3.55 11.60
N ALA A 27 2.65 -2.71 10.71
CA ALA A 27 3.45 -3.17 9.59
C ALA A 27 4.82 -3.72 10.03
N LEU A 28 5.42 -3.13 11.06
CA LEU A 28 6.66 -3.62 11.66
C LEU A 28 6.45 -4.98 12.33
N ILE A 29 5.37 -5.12 13.10
CA ILE A 29 5.02 -6.39 13.75
C ILE A 29 4.84 -7.49 12.70
N GLN A 30 4.15 -7.18 11.59
CA GLN A 30 3.96 -8.12 10.49
C GLN A 30 5.28 -8.50 9.81
N ASP A 31 6.14 -7.53 9.50
CA ASP A 31 7.44 -7.78 8.86
C ASP A 31 8.33 -8.65 9.77
N ALA A 32 8.40 -8.34 11.07
CA ALA A 32 9.18 -9.09 12.05
C ALA A 32 8.67 -10.53 12.22
N LYS A 33 7.35 -10.71 12.32
CA LYS A 33 6.72 -12.04 12.41
C LYS A 33 7.03 -12.88 11.17
N TYR A 34 6.93 -12.29 9.98
CA TYR A 34 7.21 -12.98 8.72
C TYR A 34 8.67 -13.42 8.64
N ASP A 35 9.61 -12.51 8.93
CA ASP A 35 11.04 -12.80 8.86
C ASP A 35 11.43 -13.91 9.85
N ALA A 36 10.91 -13.87 11.08
CA ALA A 36 11.15 -14.91 12.10
C ALA A 36 10.56 -16.27 11.71
N GLU A 37 9.30 -16.30 11.28
CA GLU A 37 8.66 -17.55 10.85
C GLU A 37 9.39 -18.16 9.65
N SER A 38 9.80 -17.33 8.70
CA SER A 38 10.51 -17.77 7.50
C SER A 38 11.87 -18.37 7.82
N HIS A 39 12.63 -17.69 8.70
CA HIS A 39 13.92 -18.17 9.17
C HIS A 39 13.79 -19.52 9.89
N PHE A 40 12.85 -19.64 10.83
CA PHE A 40 12.66 -20.89 11.56
C PHE A 40 12.24 -22.04 10.67
N ARG A 41 11.34 -21.81 9.72
CA ARG A 41 10.91 -22.87 8.80
C ARG A 41 12.03 -23.32 7.88
N ALA A 42 12.86 -22.40 7.38
CA ALA A 42 14.04 -22.74 6.58
C ALA A 42 15.08 -23.53 7.42
N ALA A 43 15.35 -23.08 8.64
CA ALA A 43 16.30 -23.76 9.53
C ALA A 43 15.84 -25.16 9.94
N VAL A 44 14.53 -25.36 10.16
CA VAL A 44 13.96 -26.69 10.42
C VAL A 44 14.08 -27.62 9.21
N GLU A 45 13.92 -27.09 7.99
CA GLU A 45 14.07 -27.86 6.75
C GLU A 45 15.53 -28.29 6.53
N GLU A 46 16.49 -27.44 6.89
CA GLU A 46 17.93 -27.73 6.80
C GLU A 46 18.43 -28.70 7.89
N ALA A 47 17.82 -28.65 9.07
CA ALA A 47 18.30 -29.40 10.23
C ALA A 47 18.14 -30.92 10.16
N ASP A 48 17.39 -31.49 9.19
CA ASP A 48 17.11 -32.93 8.92
C ASP A 48 17.50 -33.95 10.03
N THR A 49 17.04 -33.69 11.27
CA THR A 49 17.47 -34.40 12.48
C THR A 49 16.28 -35.12 13.12
N GLN A 50 16.55 -36.25 13.79
CA GLN A 50 15.54 -37.04 14.49
C GLN A 50 15.07 -36.40 15.82
N THR A 51 15.69 -35.28 16.23
CA THR A 51 15.44 -34.55 17.48
C THR A 51 14.79 -33.19 17.18
N ASN A 52 14.22 -32.51 18.18
CA ASN A 52 13.66 -31.16 18.00
C ASN A 52 14.80 -30.12 17.87
N PRO A 53 15.02 -29.47 16.70
CA PRO A 53 16.11 -28.52 16.50
C PRO A 53 15.78 -27.11 17.02
N MET A 54 14.54 -26.85 17.44
CA MET A 54 14.07 -25.51 17.83
C MET A 54 14.93 -24.80 18.89
N PRO A 55 15.43 -25.46 19.96
CA PRO A 55 16.25 -24.79 20.96
C PRO A 55 17.53 -24.17 20.37
N GLU A 56 18.21 -24.90 19.49
CA GLU A 56 19.44 -24.44 18.81
C GLU A 56 19.14 -23.32 17.80
N ILE A 57 18.03 -23.44 17.07
CA ILE A 57 17.56 -22.42 16.14
C ILE A 57 17.24 -21.11 16.88
N ILE A 58 16.58 -21.19 18.04
CA ILE A 58 16.25 -20.03 18.87
C ILE A 58 17.52 -19.39 19.45
N GLU A 59 18.49 -20.21 19.89
CA GLU A 59 19.77 -19.71 20.38
C GLU A 59 20.53 -18.94 19.28
N HIS A 60 20.52 -19.43 18.05
CA HIS A 60 21.17 -18.75 16.92
C HIS A 60 20.44 -17.49 16.44
N TYR A 61 19.11 -17.51 16.40
CA TYR A 61 18.31 -16.39 15.92
C TYR A 61 18.17 -15.26 16.96
N GLY A 62 18.20 -15.61 18.25
CA GLY A 62 18.07 -14.69 19.37
C GLY A 62 16.72 -14.78 20.10
N SER A 63 16.71 -14.30 21.34
CA SER A 63 15.49 -14.28 22.16
C SER A 63 14.43 -13.32 21.58
N PRO A 64 13.13 -13.55 21.85
CA PRO A 64 12.07 -12.65 21.38
C PRO A 64 12.28 -11.18 21.79
N VAL A 65 12.87 -10.95 22.97
CA VAL A 65 13.16 -9.62 23.51
C VAL A 65 14.27 -8.93 22.71
N GLU A 66 15.38 -9.63 22.45
CA GLU A 66 16.51 -9.10 21.69
C GLU A 66 16.10 -8.80 20.25
N VAL A 67 15.36 -9.71 19.61
CA VAL A 67 14.86 -9.50 18.25
C VAL A 67 13.88 -8.33 18.21
N ALA A 68 12.96 -8.22 19.18
CA ALA A 68 12.06 -7.08 19.28
C ALA A 68 12.81 -5.75 19.44
N GLN A 69 13.87 -5.72 20.25
CA GLN A 69 14.72 -4.54 20.42
C GLN A 69 15.43 -4.18 19.11
N TYR A 70 16.01 -5.15 18.42
CA TYR A 70 16.64 -4.96 17.11
C TYR A 70 15.67 -4.31 16.11
N TYR A 71 14.43 -4.80 16.00
CA TYR A 71 13.43 -4.21 15.10
C TYR A 71 13.04 -2.78 15.50
N ARG A 72 12.92 -2.48 16.80
CA ARG A 72 12.64 -1.11 17.29
C ARG A 72 13.76 -0.15 16.92
N GLU A 73 15.01 -0.52 17.16
CA GLU A 73 16.18 0.31 16.85
C GLU A 73 16.38 0.50 15.34
N MET A 74 16.16 -0.57 14.58
CA MET A 74 16.19 -0.52 13.12
C MET A 74 15.13 0.43 12.58
N GLU A 75 13.89 0.39 13.07
CA GLU A 75 12.83 1.29 12.60
C GLU A 75 13.13 2.75 12.96
N LEU A 76 13.71 3.03 14.14
CA LEU A 76 14.18 4.38 14.49
C LEU A 76 15.24 4.89 13.50
N THR A 77 16.20 4.03 13.15
CA THR A 77 17.28 4.35 12.22
C THR A 77 16.77 4.58 10.79
N VAL A 78 15.86 3.71 10.32
CA VAL A 78 15.22 3.82 9.01
C VAL A 78 14.34 5.06 8.94
N ASN A 79 13.55 5.33 9.97
CA ASN A 79 12.70 6.51 10.02
C ASN A 79 13.54 7.79 9.99
N TRP A 80 14.65 7.81 10.74
CA TRP A 80 15.63 8.88 10.71
C TRP A 80 16.22 9.08 9.31
N ALA A 81 16.60 8.01 8.62
CA ALA A 81 17.13 8.09 7.26
C ALA A 81 16.10 8.59 6.24
N LEU A 82 14.84 8.17 6.34
CA LEU A 82 13.77 8.52 5.39
C LEU A 82 13.21 9.94 5.58
N HIS A 83 13.02 10.37 6.82
CA HIS A 83 12.37 11.64 7.13
C HIS A 83 13.36 12.75 7.53
N GLY A 84 14.63 12.40 7.76
CA GLY A 84 15.63 13.30 8.29
C GLY A 84 15.26 13.86 9.68
N HIS A 85 16.02 14.85 10.15
CA HIS A 85 15.56 15.66 11.26
C HIS A 85 14.34 16.48 10.81
N LYS A 86 13.16 16.17 11.37
CA LYS A 86 12.03 17.10 11.34
C LYS A 86 12.50 18.38 12.01
N LYS A 87 12.94 19.39 11.23
CA LYS A 87 13.24 20.71 11.78
C LYS A 87 12.03 21.11 12.64
N PRO A 88 12.22 21.52 13.91
CA PRO A 88 11.09 21.93 14.74
C PRO A 88 10.32 22.96 13.92
N LYS A 89 9.01 22.71 13.72
CA LYS A 89 8.14 23.59 12.93
C LYS A 89 8.40 25.01 13.43
N SER A 90 9.06 25.83 12.61
CA SER A 90 9.23 27.22 12.98
C SER A 90 7.82 27.78 13.12
N LEU A 91 7.54 28.42 14.25
CA LEU A 91 6.25 29.01 14.59
C LEU A 91 5.94 30.23 13.73
N ASN A 92 6.48 30.31 12.50
CA ASN A 92 6.12 31.34 11.55
C ASN A 92 4.74 31.02 10.99
N LYS A 93 3.80 31.80 11.50
CA LYS A 93 2.37 31.91 11.22
C LYS A 93 2.12 32.31 9.76
N SER A 94 2.64 31.56 8.79
CA SER A 94 2.17 31.67 7.41
C SER A 94 0.75 31.13 7.36
N HIS A 95 -0.14 31.83 6.65
CA HIS A 95 -1.55 31.45 6.58
C HIS A 95 -1.67 29.98 6.14
N PRO A 96 -2.39 29.13 6.91
CA PRO A 96 -2.41 27.68 6.69
C PRO A 96 -2.84 27.30 5.27
N VAL A 97 -3.67 28.15 4.65
CA VAL A 97 -4.23 27.95 3.31
C VAL A 97 -3.16 28.03 2.21
N PHE A 98 -2.24 29.00 2.24
CA PHE A 98 -1.23 29.13 1.18
C PHE A 98 0.00 28.25 1.41
N SER A 99 0.20 27.75 2.64
CA SER A 99 1.31 26.85 2.97
C SER A 99 1.29 25.54 2.16
N ILE A 100 0.13 25.16 1.63
CA ILE A 100 -0.04 23.93 0.84
C ILE A 100 0.71 23.98 -0.50
N LEU A 101 0.92 25.16 -1.07
CA LEU A 101 1.62 25.34 -2.36
C LEU A 101 3.11 24.99 -2.29
N ILE A 102 3.67 24.96 -1.08
CA ILE A 102 5.08 24.63 -0.84
C ILE A 102 5.19 23.19 -0.28
N ASP A 103 4.06 22.57 0.09
CA ASP A 103 4.05 21.27 0.73
C ASP A 103 4.16 20.13 -0.28
N MET A 104 5.36 19.57 -0.39
CA MET A 104 5.66 18.44 -1.27
C MET A 104 4.75 17.23 -1.01
N SER A 105 4.21 17.06 0.21
CA SER A 105 3.30 15.93 0.51
C SER A 105 1.97 16.03 -0.24
N ALA A 106 1.46 17.24 -0.49
CA ALA A 106 0.22 17.44 -1.22
C ALA A 106 0.39 17.10 -2.71
N TYR A 107 1.52 17.49 -3.30
CA TYR A 107 1.86 17.13 -4.68
C TYR A 107 2.10 15.63 -4.86
N LYS A 108 2.81 14.98 -3.92
CA LYS A 108 2.96 13.52 -3.93
C LYS A 108 1.61 12.80 -3.88
N ALA A 109 0.69 13.26 -3.03
CA ALA A 109 -0.66 12.71 -2.97
C ALA A 109 -1.43 12.90 -4.29
N LEU A 110 -1.32 14.08 -4.92
CA LEU A 110 -1.94 14.35 -6.23
C LEU A 110 -1.41 13.40 -7.31
N VAL A 111 -0.10 13.19 -7.37
CA VAL A 111 0.54 12.22 -8.30
C VAL A 111 0.03 10.81 -8.02
N TYR A 112 -0.07 10.39 -6.76
CA TYR A 112 -0.68 9.10 -6.41
C TYR A 112 -2.11 8.99 -6.95
N PHE A 113 -2.97 10.00 -6.76
CA PHE A 113 -4.34 9.95 -7.25
C PHE A 113 -4.43 9.89 -8.77
N LEU A 114 -3.55 10.58 -9.49
CA LEU A 114 -3.46 10.48 -10.93
C LEU A 114 -3.05 9.07 -11.38
N LEU A 115 -2.06 8.47 -10.71
CA LEU A 115 -1.58 7.10 -11.01
C LEU A 115 -2.55 6.01 -10.54
N SER A 116 -3.43 6.31 -9.58
CA SER A 116 -4.35 5.34 -8.99
C SER A 116 -5.36 4.80 -10.01
N LEU A 117 -5.79 5.61 -10.98
CA LEU A 117 -6.78 5.20 -11.99
C LEU A 117 -6.28 4.09 -12.93
N PRO A 118 -5.19 4.25 -13.69
CA PRO A 118 -4.71 3.19 -14.59
C PRO A 118 -4.38 1.91 -13.80
N LEU A 119 -3.87 2.06 -12.58
CA LEU A 119 -3.57 0.94 -11.71
C LEU A 119 -4.83 0.21 -11.24
N ALA A 120 -5.85 0.94 -10.82
CA ALA A 120 -7.12 0.37 -10.40
C ALA A 120 -7.86 -0.34 -11.53
N ILE A 121 -7.76 0.18 -12.76
CA ILE A 121 -8.27 -0.48 -13.96
C ILE A 121 -7.55 -1.83 -14.14
N ALA A 122 -6.21 -1.85 -14.02
CA ALA A 122 -5.44 -3.09 -14.12
C ALA A 122 -5.81 -4.11 -13.04
N TYR A 123 -5.98 -3.67 -11.79
CA TYR A 123 -6.40 -4.52 -10.67
C TYR A 123 -7.79 -5.10 -10.86
N MET A 124 -8.75 -4.27 -11.28
CA MET A 124 -10.10 -4.71 -11.57
C MET A 124 -10.12 -5.71 -12.72
N ALA A 125 -9.43 -5.40 -13.82
CA ALA A 125 -9.35 -6.28 -14.98
C ALA A 125 -8.75 -7.65 -14.61
N TRP A 126 -7.65 -7.68 -13.85
CA TRP A 126 -7.05 -8.92 -13.38
C TRP A 126 -7.99 -9.71 -12.46
N THR A 127 -8.69 -9.02 -11.56
CA THR A 127 -9.62 -9.66 -10.62
C THR A 127 -10.83 -10.26 -11.34
N VAL A 128 -11.36 -9.57 -12.34
CA VAL A 128 -12.45 -10.09 -13.18
C VAL A 128 -11.97 -11.25 -14.04
N MET A 129 -10.84 -11.10 -14.74
CA MET A 129 -10.34 -12.11 -15.67
C MET A 129 -9.89 -13.39 -14.97
N LEU A 130 -9.07 -13.31 -13.92
CA LEU A 130 -8.57 -14.49 -13.22
C LEU A 130 -9.44 -14.88 -12.03
N GLY A 131 -9.91 -13.93 -11.22
CA GLY A 131 -10.66 -14.24 -10.00
C GLY A 131 -12.01 -14.92 -10.29
N PHE A 132 -12.88 -14.26 -11.05
CA PHE A 132 -14.20 -14.81 -11.36
C PHE A 132 -14.11 -16.05 -12.26
N SER A 133 -13.23 -16.05 -13.27
CA SER A 133 -13.07 -17.20 -14.16
C SER A 133 -12.49 -18.42 -13.43
N SER A 134 -11.53 -18.22 -12.52
CA SER A 134 -10.98 -19.32 -11.73
C SER A 134 -11.99 -19.85 -10.70
N ALA A 135 -12.77 -18.97 -10.07
CA ALA A 135 -13.84 -19.39 -9.17
C ALA A 135 -14.90 -20.23 -9.92
N ALA A 136 -15.32 -19.80 -11.12
CA ALA A 136 -16.25 -20.57 -11.95
C ALA A 136 -15.63 -21.91 -12.42
N ALA A 137 -14.38 -21.91 -12.87
CA ALA A 137 -13.68 -23.10 -13.33
C ALA A 137 -13.31 -24.06 -12.18
N SER A 138 -13.30 -23.59 -10.93
CA SER A 138 -12.94 -24.41 -9.77
C SER A 138 -13.94 -25.54 -9.52
N ILE A 139 -15.20 -25.38 -9.98
CA ILE A 139 -16.23 -26.43 -10.00
C ILE A 139 -15.75 -27.65 -10.82
N VAL A 140 -14.95 -27.42 -11.86
CA VAL A 140 -14.45 -28.46 -12.78
C VAL A 140 -13.09 -29.02 -12.31
N LEU A 141 -12.65 -28.73 -11.08
CA LEU A 141 -11.34 -29.08 -10.49
C LEU A 141 -10.14 -28.38 -11.15
N ILE A 142 -10.18 -28.14 -12.46
CA ILE A 142 -9.14 -27.46 -13.26
C ILE A 142 -8.95 -25.99 -12.83
N GLY A 143 -9.97 -25.33 -12.28
CA GLY A 143 -9.85 -23.94 -11.81
C GLY A 143 -9.06 -23.76 -10.51
N ILE A 144 -8.78 -24.84 -9.75
CA ILE A 144 -8.04 -24.78 -8.48
C ILE A 144 -6.62 -24.19 -8.66
N PRO A 145 -5.75 -24.70 -9.57
CA PRO A 145 -4.42 -24.11 -9.77
C PRO A 145 -4.49 -22.64 -10.22
N VAL A 146 -5.47 -22.28 -11.06
CA VAL A 146 -5.68 -20.91 -11.51
C VAL A 146 -6.11 -20.01 -10.35
N PHE A 147 -6.93 -20.53 -9.43
CA PHE A 147 -7.37 -19.82 -8.24
C PHE A 147 -6.21 -19.58 -7.26
N ILE A 148 -5.32 -20.57 -7.08
CA ILE A 148 -4.11 -20.40 -6.26
C ILE A 148 -3.20 -19.32 -6.87
N LEU A 149 -3.01 -19.34 -8.19
CA LEU A 149 -2.27 -18.30 -8.90
C LEU A 149 -2.90 -16.93 -8.67
N PHE A 150 -4.24 -16.82 -8.79
CA PHE A 150 -4.98 -15.59 -8.54
C PHE A 150 -4.73 -15.04 -7.13
N ILE A 151 -4.84 -15.86 -6.08
CA ILE A 151 -4.58 -15.42 -4.70
C ILE A 151 -3.14 -14.93 -4.52
N ASN A 152 -2.16 -15.65 -5.06
CA ASN A 152 -0.75 -15.23 -5.02
C ASN A 152 -0.52 -13.90 -5.74
N SER A 153 -1.16 -13.68 -6.90
CA SER A 153 -1.12 -12.40 -7.60
C SER A 153 -1.76 -11.26 -6.79
N MET A 154 -2.85 -11.52 -6.06
CA MET A 154 -3.47 -10.51 -5.19
C MET A 154 -2.52 -10.04 -4.10
N HIS A 155 -1.73 -10.95 -3.50
CA HIS A 155 -0.72 -10.59 -2.50
C HIS A 155 0.39 -9.74 -3.09
N PHE A 156 0.82 -10.04 -4.32
CA PHE A 156 1.80 -9.21 -5.03
C PHE A 156 1.26 -7.80 -5.28
N PHE A 157 0.03 -7.67 -5.79
CA PHE A 157 -0.58 -6.37 -6.03
C PHE A 157 -0.82 -5.57 -4.74
N SER A 158 -1.19 -6.23 -3.65
CA SER A 158 -1.35 -5.53 -2.36
C SER A 158 -0.04 -4.96 -1.84
N LEU A 159 1.10 -5.64 -2.06
CA LEU A 159 2.41 -5.11 -1.69
C LEU A 159 2.83 -3.97 -2.60
N PHE A 160 2.56 -4.09 -3.90
CA PHE A 160 2.84 -3.02 -4.85
C PHE A 160 2.06 -1.75 -4.49
N GLU A 161 0.76 -1.88 -4.21
CA GLU A 161 -0.06 -0.76 -3.75
C GLU A 161 0.43 -0.22 -2.40
N GLY A 162 0.78 -1.10 -1.45
CA GLY A 162 1.38 -0.71 -0.18
C GLY A 162 2.66 0.13 -0.36
N ARG A 163 3.53 -0.23 -1.31
CA ARG A 163 4.74 0.54 -1.64
C ARG A 163 4.43 1.90 -2.27
N LEU A 164 3.40 1.98 -3.13
CA LEU A 164 2.97 3.27 -3.68
C LEU A 164 2.45 4.19 -2.57
N ILE A 165 1.66 3.64 -1.64
CA ILE A 165 1.14 4.37 -0.49
C ILE A 165 2.28 4.82 0.43
N GLU A 166 3.23 3.96 0.75
CA GLU A 166 4.41 4.34 1.55
C GLU A 166 5.23 5.44 0.86
N THR A 167 5.43 5.34 -0.46
CA THR A 167 6.25 6.30 -1.23
C THR A 167 5.58 7.67 -1.38
N PHE A 168 4.29 7.70 -1.72
CA PHE A 168 3.58 8.94 -2.03
C PHE A 168 2.83 9.54 -0.84
N LEU A 169 2.28 8.72 0.05
CA LEU A 169 1.47 9.17 1.19
C LEU A 169 2.26 9.14 2.50
N GLY A 170 3.40 8.43 2.56
CA GLY A 170 4.31 8.43 3.70
C GLY A 170 3.83 7.60 4.90
N GLU A 171 2.80 6.76 4.71
CA GLU A 171 2.32 5.85 5.74
C GLU A 171 3.10 4.54 5.68
N ARG A 172 3.58 4.05 6.83
CA ARG A 172 4.32 2.80 6.90
C ARG A 172 3.41 1.63 6.52
N MET A 173 3.81 0.89 5.49
CA MET A 173 3.12 -0.31 4.98
C MET A 173 4.07 -1.52 5.04
N PRO A 174 3.58 -2.76 5.23
CA PRO A 174 4.42 -3.95 5.29
C PRO A 174 5.22 -4.14 4.00
N ARG A 175 6.48 -4.55 4.15
CA ARG A 175 7.40 -4.73 3.02
C ARG A 175 7.48 -6.19 2.58
N ARG A 176 7.06 -7.11 3.46
CA ARG A 176 7.10 -8.56 3.22
C ARG A 176 5.73 -9.09 2.75
N PRO A 177 5.72 -10.01 1.77
CA PRO A 177 4.51 -10.73 1.40
C PRO A 177 4.00 -11.56 2.58
N ILE A 178 2.69 -11.76 2.66
CA ILE A 178 2.07 -12.62 3.69
C ILE A 178 1.90 -14.00 3.08
N TYR A 179 3.00 -14.69 2.81
CA TYR A 179 2.94 -16.11 2.46
C TYR A 179 2.87 -16.93 3.76
N PRO A 180 1.82 -17.73 4.00
CA PRO A 180 1.95 -18.83 4.93
C PRO A 180 2.95 -19.81 4.32
N GLN A 181 4.19 -19.81 4.80
CA GLN A 181 5.26 -20.71 4.34
C GLN A 181 5.08 -22.15 4.87
N LYS A 182 3.85 -22.57 5.11
CA LYS A 182 3.53 -23.98 4.91
C LYS A 182 3.64 -24.14 3.39
N GLN A 183 4.56 -24.94 2.88
CA GLN A 183 4.43 -25.46 1.52
C GLN A 183 3.44 -26.62 1.63
N PRO A 184 2.12 -26.41 1.51
CA PRO A 184 1.30 -27.55 1.18
C PRO A 184 1.77 -28.02 -0.19
N THR A 185 1.82 -29.33 -0.39
CA THR A 185 1.64 -29.89 -1.72
C THR A 185 0.52 -29.10 -2.40
N LEU A 186 0.83 -28.44 -3.52
CA LEU A 186 0.02 -27.38 -4.17
C LEU A 186 -1.45 -27.78 -4.45
N LEU A 187 -1.80 -29.05 -4.26
CA LEU A 187 -3.10 -29.65 -4.55
C LEU A 187 -3.73 -30.38 -3.34
N SER A 188 -3.17 -30.26 -2.13
CA SER A 188 -3.80 -30.88 -0.95
C SER A 188 -5.09 -30.14 -0.56
N LEU A 189 -6.13 -30.91 -0.22
CA LEU A 189 -7.45 -30.36 0.14
C LEU A 189 -7.38 -29.42 1.35
N ASP A 190 -6.47 -29.69 2.28
CA ASP A 190 -6.25 -28.86 3.46
C ASP A 190 -5.66 -27.49 3.11
N ALA A 191 -4.82 -27.42 2.08
CA ALA A 191 -4.28 -26.16 1.56
C ALA A 191 -5.35 -25.27 0.95
N ILE A 192 -6.21 -25.88 0.13
CA ILE A 192 -7.32 -25.20 -0.53
C ILE A 192 -8.29 -24.68 0.54
N LYS A 193 -8.62 -25.52 1.52
CA LYS A 193 -9.48 -25.12 2.65
C LYS A 193 -8.86 -23.96 3.44
N ALA A 194 -7.56 -23.99 3.71
CA ALA A 194 -6.85 -22.91 4.39
C ALA A 194 -6.87 -21.60 3.60
N LEU A 195 -6.72 -21.66 2.27
CA LEU A 195 -6.80 -20.48 1.39
C LEU A 195 -8.20 -19.85 1.41
N PHE A 196 -9.25 -20.66 1.41
CA PHE A 196 -10.65 -20.19 1.47
C PHE A 196 -11.01 -19.62 2.85
N GLN A 197 -10.55 -20.26 3.93
CA GLN A 197 -10.85 -19.83 5.30
C GLN A 197 -10.08 -18.58 5.73
N ASN A 198 -9.00 -18.24 5.03
CA ASN A 198 -8.22 -17.05 5.36
C ASN A 198 -8.98 -15.78 4.98
N ARG A 199 -9.57 -15.11 5.98
CA ARG A 199 -10.28 -13.83 5.85
C ARG A 199 -9.46 -12.78 5.10
N ARG A 200 -8.12 -12.78 5.23
CA ARG A 200 -7.23 -11.78 4.63
C ARG A 200 -7.22 -11.84 3.10
N ASN A 201 -7.28 -13.04 2.52
CA ASN A 201 -7.34 -13.20 1.07
C ASN A 201 -8.54 -12.44 0.49
N TRP A 202 -9.67 -12.49 1.21
CA TRP A 202 -10.89 -11.79 0.84
C TRP A 202 -10.79 -10.28 1.05
N THR A 203 -10.18 -9.80 2.14
CA THR A 203 -10.03 -8.37 2.37
C THR A 203 -9.08 -7.72 1.37
N SER A 204 -7.99 -8.40 0.99
CA SER A 204 -7.05 -7.90 -0.03
C SER A 204 -7.70 -7.85 -1.42
N SER A 205 -8.43 -8.90 -1.83
CA SER A 205 -9.16 -8.91 -3.10
C SER A 205 -10.26 -7.83 -3.12
N LEU A 206 -11.02 -7.70 -2.03
CA LEU A 206 -12.06 -6.67 -1.90
C LEU A 206 -11.47 -5.27 -1.97
N TYR A 207 -10.33 -5.03 -1.31
CA TYR A 207 -9.62 -3.76 -1.38
C TYR A 207 -9.22 -3.42 -2.82
N LEU A 208 -8.62 -4.37 -3.55
CA LEU A 208 -8.20 -4.16 -4.94
C LEU A 208 -9.39 -3.93 -5.88
N MET A 209 -10.53 -4.58 -5.64
CA MET A 209 -11.78 -4.30 -6.37
C MET A 209 -12.34 -2.90 -6.04
N LEU A 210 -12.32 -2.51 -4.78
CA LEU A 210 -12.79 -1.18 -4.34
C LEU A 210 -11.86 -0.04 -4.80
N GLN A 211 -10.63 -0.36 -5.21
CA GLN A 211 -9.69 0.64 -5.70
C GLN A 211 -10.20 1.37 -6.94
N LEU A 212 -10.97 0.71 -7.82
CA LEU A 212 -11.51 1.35 -9.02
C LEU A 212 -12.54 2.45 -8.72
N PRO A 213 -13.63 2.18 -7.99
CA PRO A 213 -14.58 3.23 -7.63
C PRO A 213 -13.92 4.34 -6.79
N LEU A 214 -12.98 3.99 -5.90
CA LEU A 214 -12.20 4.99 -5.16
C LEU A 214 -11.35 5.87 -6.07
N ALA A 215 -10.63 5.28 -7.03
CA ALA A 215 -9.80 6.01 -7.98
C ALA A 215 -10.63 6.95 -8.87
N ILE A 216 -11.84 6.55 -9.27
CA ILE A 216 -12.77 7.42 -9.99
C ILE A 216 -13.16 8.62 -9.13
N VAL A 217 -13.49 8.41 -7.85
CA VAL A 217 -13.80 9.51 -6.92
C VAL A 217 -12.60 10.43 -6.76
N TYR A 218 -11.40 9.89 -6.59
CA TYR A 218 -10.17 10.68 -6.48
C TYR A 218 -9.89 11.49 -7.74
N LEU A 219 -10.09 10.90 -8.91
CA LEU A 219 -9.95 11.58 -10.19
C LEU A 219 -10.90 12.77 -10.27
N VAL A 220 -12.19 12.56 -9.99
CA VAL A 220 -13.23 13.59 -10.14
C VAL A 220 -13.11 14.70 -9.10
N VAL A 221 -12.82 14.35 -7.84
CA VAL A 221 -12.82 15.32 -6.72
C VAL A 221 -11.50 16.08 -6.60
N ILE A 222 -10.38 15.47 -7.02
CA ILE A 222 -9.04 16.02 -6.77
C ILE A 222 -8.37 16.35 -8.10
N VAL A 223 -8.18 15.36 -8.96
CA VAL A 223 -7.34 15.49 -10.16
C VAL A 223 -7.98 16.40 -11.20
N VAL A 224 -9.26 16.22 -11.51
CA VAL A 224 -9.99 17.03 -12.49
C VAL A 224 -10.00 18.52 -12.09
N PRO A 225 -10.37 18.91 -10.86
CA PRO A 225 -10.27 20.29 -10.42
C PRO A 225 -8.84 20.84 -10.47
N ALA A 226 -7.82 20.04 -10.11
CA ALA A 226 -6.43 20.48 -10.19
C ALA A 226 -5.97 20.73 -11.63
N LEU A 227 -6.30 19.83 -12.56
CA LEU A 227 -5.98 19.98 -13.98
C LEU A 227 -6.72 21.17 -14.59
N LEU A 228 -8.00 21.32 -14.29
CA LEU A 228 -8.80 22.45 -14.73
C LEU A 228 -8.20 23.77 -14.21
N ALA A 229 -7.85 23.82 -12.93
CA ALA A 229 -7.18 24.97 -12.34
C ALA A 229 -5.84 25.28 -13.02
N ALA A 230 -5.02 24.26 -13.31
CA ALA A 230 -3.75 24.45 -14.00
C ALA A 230 -3.95 24.98 -15.43
N VAL A 231 -4.91 24.43 -16.18
CA VAL A 231 -5.23 24.88 -17.54
C VAL A 231 -5.76 26.32 -17.54
N LEU A 232 -6.66 26.68 -16.62
CA LEU A 232 -7.16 28.06 -16.51
C LEU A 232 -6.07 29.04 -16.10
N PHE A 233 -5.12 28.62 -15.26
CA PHE A 233 -4.01 29.47 -14.85
C PHE A 233 -2.99 29.67 -15.98
N LEU A 234 -2.73 28.63 -16.78
CA LEU A 234 -1.81 28.67 -17.92
C LEU A 234 -2.44 29.24 -19.20
N SER A 235 -3.75 29.44 -19.21
CA SER A 235 -4.49 29.92 -20.38
C SER A 235 -3.89 31.16 -21.08
N PRO A 236 -3.45 32.25 -20.39
CA PRO A 236 -2.90 33.42 -21.08
C PRO A 236 -1.58 33.14 -21.81
N ILE A 237 -0.90 32.05 -21.47
CA ILE A 237 0.37 31.64 -22.09
C ILE A 237 0.08 30.65 -23.23
N VAL A 238 -0.85 29.71 -23.01
CA VAL A 238 -1.17 28.65 -23.97
C VAL A 238 -1.92 29.20 -25.17
N ASP A 239 -2.85 30.13 -24.95
CA ASP A 239 -3.76 30.63 -25.98
C ASP A 239 -3.02 31.32 -27.16
N PRO A 240 -2.09 32.27 -26.93
CA PRO A 240 -1.32 32.87 -28.04
C PRO A 240 -0.46 31.86 -28.81
N ILE A 241 0.07 30.84 -28.12
CA ILE A 241 0.89 29.79 -28.74
C ILE A 241 0.03 28.90 -29.65
N MET A 242 -1.15 28.51 -29.17
CA MET A 242 -2.08 27.69 -29.94
C MET A 242 -2.63 28.43 -31.15
N HIS A 243 -2.95 29.73 -31.00
CA HIS A 243 -3.41 30.58 -32.11
C HIS A 243 -2.30 30.78 -33.16
N ALA A 244 -1.03 30.85 -32.74
CA ALA A 244 0.11 30.92 -33.66
C ALA A 244 0.33 29.62 -34.46
N ILE A 245 0.05 28.45 -33.87
CA ILE A 245 0.22 27.15 -34.52
C ILE A 245 -0.97 26.81 -35.42
N ASN A 246 -2.19 27.15 -34.99
CA ASN A 246 -3.40 26.89 -35.75
C ASN A 246 -4.39 28.06 -35.64
N PRO A 247 -4.34 29.01 -36.59
CA PRO A 247 -5.18 30.22 -36.57
C PRO A 247 -6.68 29.97 -36.69
N SER A 248 -7.10 28.74 -37.04
CA SER A 248 -8.52 28.37 -37.17
C SER A 248 -9.17 27.92 -35.86
N LEU A 249 -8.40 27.81 -34.77
CA LEU A 249 -8.93 27.51 -33.44
C LEU A 249 -9.59 28.77 -32.84
N ASP A 250 -10.91 28.74 -32.76
CA ASP A 250 -11.78 29.79 -32.20
C ASP A 250 -11.83 29.79 -30.65
N ILE A 251 -10.85 29.18 -29.98
CA ILE A 251 -10.77 29.18 -28.52
C ILE A 251 -10.08 30.49 -28.13
N ASP A 252 -10.83 31.56 -27.93
CA ASP A 252 -10.30 32.86 -27.52
C ASP A 252 -10.80 33.20 -26.11
N ILE A 253 -9.95 32.99 -25.10
CA ILE A 253 -10.30 33.40 -23.74
C ILE A 253 -10.03 34.88 -23.65
N ASN A 254 -11.08 35.65 -23.90
CA ASN A 254 -10.98 37.09 -23.88
C ASN A 254 -10.30 37.61 -22.60
N TRP A 255 -9.27 38.42 -22.79
CA TRP A 255 -8.40 38.97 -21.74
C TRP A 255 -9.14 39.60 -20.55
N TYR A 256 -10.35 40.13 -20.77
CA TYR A 256 -11.18 40.74 -19.72
C TYR A 256 -11.74 39.73 -18.70
N TRP A 257 -11.77 38.42 -18.99
CA TRP A 257 -12.15 37.39 -18.02
C TRP A 257 -11.01 37.01 -17.06
N TYR A 258 -9.76 37.37 -17.39
CA TYR A 258 -8.58 37.00 -16.61
C TYR A 258 -8.60 37.41 -15.13
N PRO A 259 -9.07 38.62 -14.76
CA PRO A 259 -9.19 39.02 -13.36
C PRO A 259 -10.11 38.13 -12.53
N ILE A 260 -10.99 37.35 -13.18
CA ILE A 260 -11.92 36.41 -12.53
C ILE A 260 -11.38 34.98 -12.61
N THR A 261 -10.86 34.56 -13.76
CA THR A 261 -10.38 33.18 -13.96
C THR A 261 -9.10 32.88 -13.19
N ALA A 262 -8.20 33.86 -13.03
CA ALA A 262 -6.96 33.71 -12.27
C ALA A 262 -7.17 33.47 -10.75
N PRO A 263 -7.97 34.26 -10.01
CA PRO A 263 -8.24 33.96 -8.61
C PRO A 263 -9.08 32.69 -8.45
N LEU A 264 -10.00 32.41 -9.38
CA LEU A 264 -10.80 31.19 -9.36
C LEU A 264 -9.95 29.94 -9.55
N SER A 265 -8.98 29.97 -10.49
CA SER A 265 -8.06 28.86 -10.73
C SER A 265 -7.13 28.64 -9.53
N ALA A 266 -6.57 29.72 -8.96
CA ALA A 266 -5.77 29.63 -7.75
C ALA A 266 -6.56 29.03 -6.57
N LEU A 267 -7.81 29.45 -6.37
CA LEU A 267 -8.68 28.92 -5.32
C LEU A 267 -9.02 27.44 -5.54
N CYS A 268 -9.32 27.06 -6.77
CA CYS A 268 -9.61 25.67 -7.14
C CYS A 268 -8.40 24.76 -6.93
N LEU A 269 -7.20 25.22 -7.32
CA LEU A 269 -5.94 24.49 -7.08
C LEU A 269 -5.68 24.31 -5.59
N LEU A 270 -5.83 25.37 -4.80
CA LEU A 270 -5.66 25.32 -3.35
C LEU A 270 -6.62 24.31 -2.72
N LEU A 271 -7.91 24.37 -3.08
CA LEU A 271 -8.91 23.43 -2.58
C LEU A 271 -8.54 21.99 -2.93
N SER A 272 -8.16 21.73 -4.18
CA SER A 272 -7.74 20.40 -4.62
C SER A 272 -6.53 19.88 -3.83
N LEU A 273 -5.51 20.70 -3.59
CA LEU A 273 -4.33 20.28 -2.82
C LEU A 273 -4.66 19.99 -1.34
N HIS A 274 -5.57 20.73 -0.73
CA HIS A 274 -6.04 20.43 0.63
C HIS A 274 -6.82 19.13 0.67
N CYS A 275 -7.74 18.94 -0.28
CA CYS A 275 -8.48 17.69 -0.45
C CYS A 275 -7.52 16.51 -0.68
N ALA A 276 -6.51 16.67 -1.53
CA ALA A 276 -5.51 15.65 -1.80
C ALA A 276 -4.78 15.22 -0.53
N LYS A 277 -4.31 16.18 0.26
CA LYS A 277 -3.61 15.90 1.51
C LYS A 277 -4.51 15.24 2.56
N PHE A 278 -5.76 15.69 2.67
CA PHE A 278 -6.70 15.12 3.63
C PHE A 278 -7.12 13.71 3.23
N ILE A 279 -7.64 13.54 2.01
CA ILE A 279 -8.10 12.26 1.47
C ILE A 279 -6.95 11.28 1.38
N GLY A 280 -5.74 11.74 1.04
CA GLY A 280 -4.54 10.89 0.99
C GLY A 280 -4.24 10.21 2.33
N LYS A 281 -4.38 10.94 3.44
CA LYS A 281 -4.24 10.34 4.78
C LYS A 281 -5.35 9.32 5.07
N GLN A 282 -6.57 9.60 4.64
CA GLN A 282 -7.70 8.68 4.85
C GLN A 282 -7.50 7.39 4.04
N GLN A 283 -7.08 7.51 2.78
CA GLN A 283 -6.76 6.38 1.90
C GLN A 283 -5.61 5.55 2.48
N ALA A 284 -4.55 6.18 2.98
CA ALA A 284 -3.44 5.47 3.60
C ALA A 284 -3.88 4.64 4.82
N ARG A 285 -4.72 5.22 5.70
CA ARG A 285 -5.27 4.49 6.85
C ARG A 285 -6.20 3.35 6.43
N TYR A 286 -7.01 3.57 5.40
CA TYR A 286 -7.91 2.57 4.85
C TYR A 286 -7.13 1.39 4.25
N ALA A 287 -6.10 1.66 3.46
CA ALA A 287 -5.21 0.62 2.95
C ALA A 287 -4.51 -0.13 4.08
N LYS A 288 -4.01 0.59 5.09
CA LYS A 288 -3.35 -0.04 6.24
C LYS A 288 -4.29 -1.00 6.99
N SER A 289 -5.53 -0.61 7.25
CA SER A 289 -6.48 -1.50 7.94
C SER A 289 -6.84 -2.74 7.11
N MET A 290 -6.91 -2.61 5.78
CA MET A 290 -7.24 -3.71 4.88
C MET A 290 -6.06 -4.61 4.51
N LEU A 291 -4.83 -4.09 4.52
CA LEU A 291 -3.64 -4.81 4.05
C LEU A 291 -2.74 -5.29 5.19
N VAL A 292 -2.80 -4.68 6.37
CA VAL A 292 -1.94 -5.05 7.50
C VAL A 292 -2.68 -5.95 8.47
N SER A 293 -2.05 -7.07 8.85
CA SER A 293 -2.51 -7.92 9.94
C SER A 293 -1.74 -7.63 11.21
N THR A 294 -2.45 -7.07 12.19
CA THR A 294 -2.08 -7.16 13.61
C THR A 294 -2.27 -8.59 14.11
#